data_AF-A0A534R9E8-F1
#
_entry.id   AF-A0A534R9E8-F1
#
_cell.length_a   1.000
_cell.length_b   1.000
_cell.length_c   1.000
_cell.angle_alpha   90.00
_cell.angle_beta   90.00
_cell.angle_gamma   90.00
#
_symmetry.space_group_name_H-M   'P 1'
#
loop_
_entity.id
_entity.type
_entity.pdbx_description
1 polymer ?
#
loop_
_entity_poly.entity_id
_entity_poly.type
_entity_poly.pdbx_seq_one_letter_code
_entity_poly.pdbx_strand_id
1 'polypeptide(L)'
;MAIFHRILLVVVAASLGVFATPPMASAGHTKSINLKFPRFSVPPRSDREVCTFVKLPRSEPFDAAGTLIVNHGNKKDFTSHHFLLYAYTGTRLDEFAALQGVIKDSKGCIDFGPTDTTTRVLIGGSQSERSLQMAPPGLATQILPTVAGANKKAFGLILNSHWINGTDETQHASVKIKIMPSKPHTVKRYLTPIFEVVANGFLKVPPHQVSTLPHAQARQEVHCQLRRP
;
A
#
# COMPACT_ATOMS: atom_id res chain seq x y z
N MET A 1 19.15 -86.99 32.11
CA MET A 1 18.33 -86.23 31.13
C MET A 1 18.45 -84.76 31.47
N ALA A 2 19.00 -83.97 30.55
CA ALA A 2 19.43 -82.60 30.79
C ALA A 2 18.27 -81.58 30.67
N ILE A 3 18.38 -80.58 31.53
CA ILE A 3 17.59 -79.36 31.72
C ILE A 3 17.62 -78.48 30.46
N PHE A 4 16.51 -77.81 30.09
CA PHE A 4 16.56 -76.43 29.56
C PHE A 4 15.22 -75.71 29.78
N HIS A 5 15.21 -74.78 30.75
CA HIS A 5 14.19 -73.74 30.90
C HIS A 5 14.39 -72.69 29.79
N ARG A 6 13.33 -72.37 29.03
CA ARG A 6 13.33 -71.23 28.10
C ARG A 6 12.73 -70.02 28.79
N ILE A 7 13.60 -69.09 29.17
CA ILE A 7 13.27 -67.72 29.56
C ILE A 7 12.99 -66.94 28.27
N LEU A 8 11.77 -66.44 28.10
CA LEU A 8 11.41 -65.53 27.00
C LEU A 8 11.55 -64.10 27.50
N LEU A 9 12.61 -63.42 27.05
CA LEU A 9 12.83 -61.98 27.20
C LEU A 9 12.28 -61.30 25.94
N VAL A 10 11.28 -60.43 26.07
CA VAL A 10 10.89 -59.52 24.98
C VAL A 10 10.97 -58.09 25.48
N VAL A 11 11.82 -57.34 24.78
CA VAL A 11 12.23 -55.96 24.99
C VAL A 11 11.06 -55.01 24.77
N VAL A 12 10.72 -54.19 25.76
CA VAL A 12 9.81 -53.05 25.60
C VAL A 12 10.59 -51.92 24.93
N ALA A 13 10.33 -51.71 23.64
CA ALA A 13 10.88 -50.58 22.88
C ALA A 13 10.15 -49.29 23.30
N ALA A 14 10.85 -48.41 24.01
CA ALA A 14 10.36 -47.07 24.32
C ALA A 14 10.45 -46.20 23.05
N SER A 15 9.30 -45.92 22.44
CA SER A 15 9.16 -44.97 21.34
C SER A 15 9.28 -43.54 21.87
N LEU A 16 10.46 -42.93 21.70
CA LEU A 16 10.68 -41.50 21.84
C LEU A 16 9.86 -40.76 20.77
N GLY A 17 8.69 -40.26 21.17
CA GLY A 17 7.91 -39.33 20.38
C GLY A 17 8.69 -38.03 20.18
N VAL A 18 9.25 -37.86 18.99
CA VAL A 18 9.80 -36.57 18.55
C VAL A 18 8.61 -35.63 18.40
N PHE A 19 8.40 -34.76 19.39
CA PHE A 19 7.56 -33.58 19.21
C PHE A 19 8.23 -32.70 18.15
N ALA A 20 7.77 -32.83 16.91
CA ALA A 20 8.05 -31.86 15.86
C ALA A 20 7.39 -30.54 16.29
N THR A 21 8.16 -29.68 16.95
CA THR A 21 7.79 -28.29 17.11
C THR A 21 7.62 -27.74 15.68
N PRO A 22 6.46 -27.16 15.34
CA PRO A 22 6.32 -26.51 14.04
C PRO A 22 7.43 -25.45 13.97
N PRO A 23 8.12 -25.32 12.82
CA PRO A 23 9.11 -24.27 12.66
C PRO A 23 8.40 -22.95 12.94
N MET A 24 8.81 -22.27 14.01
CA MET A 24 8.50 -20.86 14.20
C MET A 24 8.86 -20.20 12.88
N ALA A 25 7.85 -19.77 12.13
CA ALA A 25 8.05 -19.00 10.91
C ALA A 25 9.02 -17.88 11.28
N SER A 26 10.23 -17.97 10.74
CA SER A 26 11.25 -16.96 10.94
C SER A 26 10.60 -15.65 10.57
N ALA A 27 10.42 -14.76 11.55
CA ALA A 27 9.99 -13.40 11.35
C ALA A 27 11.09 -12.70 10.56
N GLY A 28 11.14 -12.98 9.25
CA GLY A 28 12.06 -12.38 8.31
C GLY A 28 11.90 -10.89 8.50
N HIS A 29 12.95 -10.24 9.01
CA HIS A 29 13.01 -8.82 9.25
C HIS A 29 12.38 -8.13 8.04
N THR A 30 11.20 -7.54 8.26
CA THR A 30 10.38 -7.07 7.17
C THR A 30 11.10 -5.87 6.59
N LYS A 31 11.89 -6.06 5.53
CA LYS A 31 12.65 -4.98 4.90
C LYS A 31 11.68 -3.90 4.40
N SER A 32 12.14 -2.65 4.40
CA SER A 32 11.37 -1.57 3.78
C SER A 32 11.04 -1.90 2.33
N ILE A 33 9.84 -1.53 1.89
CA ILE A 33 9.44 -1.60 0.50
C ILE A 33 9.86 -0.28 -0.14
N ASN A 34 10.73 -0.33 -1.15
CA ASN A 34 11.16 0.84 -1.90
C ASN A 34 10.55 0.79 -3.29
N LEU A 35 9.85 1.86 -3.67
CA LEU A 35 9.18 2.01 -4.96
C LEU A 35 9.65 3.30 -5.63
N LYS A 36 9.45 3.35 -6.94
CA LYS A 36 9.67 4.53 -7.75
C LYS A 36 8.49 4.71 -8.69
N PHE A 37 7.93 5.90 -8.71
CA PHE A 37 7.06 6.33 -9.80
C PHE A 37 7.95 6.65 -11.02
N PRO A 38 7.74 6.02 -12.19
CA PRO A 38 8.58 6.25 -13.36
C PRO A 38 8.64 7.72 -13.76
N ARG A 39 9.74 8.14 -14.40
CA ARG A 39 9.85 9.54 -14.85
C ARG A 39 8.83 9.78 -15.96
N PHE A 40 8.11 10.90 -15.90
CA PHE A 40 7.12 11.27 -16.91
C PHE A 40 7.18 12.76 -17.23
N SER A 41 6.73 13.11 -18.43
CA SER A 41 6.67 14.49 -18.92
C SER A 41 5.39 15.18 -18.49
N VAL A 42 5.46 16.45 -18.13
CA VAL A 42 4.30 17.30 -17.83
C VAL A 42 4.32 18.44 -18.84
N PRO A 43 3.36 18.50 -19.78
CA PRO A 43 3.31 19.55 -20.80
C PRO A 43 3.33 20.96 -20.19
N PRO A 44 3.77 21.99 -20.94
CA PRO A 44 3.70 23.37 -20.48
C PRO A 44 2.24 23.77 -20.20
N ARG A 45 2.05 24.70 -19.25
CA ARG A 45 0.74 25.29 -18.92
C ARG A 45 -0.36 24.25 -18.70
N SER A 46 -0.03 23.16 -18.00
CA SER A 46 -0.92 22.02 -17.84
C SER A 46 -1.07 21.57 -16.39
N ASP A 47 -2.18 20.88 -16.15
CA ASP A 47 -2.45 20.16 -14.92
C ASP A 47 -2.60 18.67 -15.26
N ARG A 48 -1.59 17.87 -14.90
CA ARG A 48 -1.48 16.46 -15.32
C ARG A 48 -1.55 15.53 -14.13
N GLU A 49 -2.52 14.64 -14.15
CA GLU A 49 -2.69 13.58 -13.16
C GLU A 49 -2.57 12.20 -13.81
N VAL A 50 -1.62 11.42 -13.31
CA VAL A 50 -1.29 10.10 -13.87
C VAL A 50 -1.21 9.02 -12.82
N CYS A 51 -1.46 7.80 -13.25
CA CYS A 51 -1.48 6.59 -12.44
C CYS A 51 -0.52 5.54 -12.99
N THR A 52 0.07 4.76 -12.08
CA THR A 52 0.77 3.52 -12.43
C THR A 52 0.52 2.45 -11.38
N PHE A 53 0.86 1.21 -11.71
CA PHE A 53 0.63 0.06 -10.86
C PHE A 53 1.92 -0.69 -10.56
N VAL A 54 2.03 -1.20 -9.33
CA VAL A 54 3.11 -2.10 -8.90
C VAL A 54 2.53 -3.32 -8.19
N LYS A 55 2.73 -4.49 -8.77
CA LYS A 55 2.54 -5.80 -8.13
C LYS A 55 3.81 -6.19 -7.39
N LEU A 56 3.69 -6.53 -6.11
CA LEU A 56 4.79 -7.07 -5.32
C LEU A 56 4.49 -8.53 -4.95
N PRO A 57 5.36 -9.49 -5.29
CA PRO A 57 5.16 -10.90 -4.97
C PRO A 57 5.41 -11.14 -3.48
N ARG A 58 4.39 -10.89 -2.65
CA ARG A 58 4.45 -11.01 -1.20
C ARG A 58 3.16 -11.65 -0.67
N SER A 59 3.32 -12.77 0.04
CA SER A 59 2.20 -13.57 0.55
C SER A 59 1.76 -13.22 1.97
N GLU A 60 2.63 -12.53 2.72
CA GLU A 60 2.40 -12.19 4.12
C GLU A 60 1.95 -10.74 4.28
N PRO A 61 1.08 -10.44 5.26
CA PRO A 61 0.78 -9.08 5.67
C PRO A 61 2.04 -8.25 5.94
N PHE A 62 1.95 -6.95 5.66
CA PHE A 62 3.00 -5.98 5.98
C PHE A 62 2.45 -4.90 6.88
N ASP A 63 2.96 -4.83 8.10
CA ASP A 63 2.62 -3.77 9.03
C ASP A 63 3.52 -2.56 8.77
N ALA A 64 2.95 -1.51 8.17
CA ALA A 64 3.66 -0.28 7.85
C ALA A 64 3.64 0.69 9.04
N ALA A 65 4.83 1.00 9.58
CA ALA A 65 5.01 2.03 10.59
C ALA A 65 5.05 3.44 9.99
N GLY A 66 5.19 3.57 8.66
CA GLY A 66 5.20 4.88 8.03
C GLY A 66 5.62 4.86 6.57
N THR A 67 5.58 6.03 5.97
CA THR A 67 5.95 6.29 4.56
C THR A 67 6.87 7.50 4.46
N LEU A 68 7.86 7.40 3.59
CA LEU A 68 8.64 8.53 3.10
C LEU A 68 8.38 8.66 1.61
N ILE A 69 7.88 9.82 1.19
CA ILE A 69 7.60 10.15 -0.21
C ILE A 69 8.45 11.38 -0.57
N VAL A 70 9.18 11.28 -1.69
CA VAL A 70 10.02 12.35 -2.22
C VAL A 70 9.60 12.62 -3.66
N ASN A 71 9.01 13.79 -3.88
CA ASN A 71 8.56 14.28 -5.18
C ASN A 71 9.72 15.01 -5.86
N HIS A 72 10.31 14.38 -6.88
CA HIS A 72 11.42 14.95 -7.63
C HIS A 72 10.93 15.73 -8.84
N GLY A 73 11.42 16.97 -8.96
CA GLY A 73 11.11 17.86 -10.07
C GLY A 73 10.63 19.23 -9.62
N ASN A 74 10.26 19.41 -8.36
CA ASN A 74 9.75 20.68 -7.85
C ASN A 74 10.69 21.85 -8.14
N LYS A 75 10.13 22.90 -8.73
CA LYS A 75 10.76 24.17 -9.06
C LYS A 75 9.72 25.29 -8.88
N LYS A 76 10.16 26.55 -9.00
CA LYS A 76 9.24 27.66 -9.17
C LYS A 76 8.33 27.39 -10.38
N ASP A 77 7.02 27.50 -10.18
CA ASP A 77 5.97 27.27 -11.19
C ASP A 77 5.89 25.84 -11.78
N PHE A 78 6.55 24.85 -11.17
CA PHE A 78 6.35 23.42 -11.46
C PHE A 78 6.37 22.62 -10.18
N THR A 79 5.22 22.09 -9.76
CA THR A 79 5.06 21.50 -8.43
C THR A 79 4.18 20.25 -8.45
N SER A 80 4.49 19.31 -7.56
CA SER A 80 3.54 18.27 -7.17
C SER A 80 2.35 18.94 -6.49
N HIS A 81 1.15 18.74 -7.02
CA HIS A 81 -0.08 19.09 -6.33
C HIS A 81 -0.37 18.05 -5.23
N HIS A 82 -0.28 16.77 -5.58
CA HIS A 82 -0.19 15.69 -4.60
C HIS A 82 0.42 14.41 -5.19
N PHE A 83 0.80 13.50 -4.30
CA PHE A 83 1.06 12.09 -4.58
C PHE A 83 0.25 11.24 -3.61
N LEU A 84 -0.40 10.18 -4.10
CA LEU A 84 -1.19 9.27 -3.28
C LEU A 84 -0.75 7.81 -3.53
N LEU A 85 -0.57 7.07 -2.44
CA LEU A 85 -0.20 5.66 -2.44
C LEU A 85 -1.36 4.84 -1.91
N TYR A 86 -1.93 3.98 -2.76
CA TYR A 86 -3.01 3.10 -2.38
C TYR A 86 -2.56 1.64 -2.37
N ALA A 87 -3.05 0.87 -1.39
CA ALA A 87 -3.07 -0.57 -1.46
C ALA A 87 -4.42 -1.03 -1.99
N TYR A 88 -4.42 -1.80 -3.08
CA TYR A 88 -5.61 -2.40 -3.65
C TYR A 88 -6.08 -3.58 -2.80
N THR A 89 -7.37 -3.61 -2.49
CA THR A 89 -8.02 -4.60 -1.63
C THR A 89 -9.21 -5.30 -2.32
N GLY A 90 -9.39 -5.08 -3.63
CA GLY A 90 -10.39 -5.76 -4.45
C GLY A 90 -10.00 -7.20 -4.77
N THR A 91 -10.66 -7.81 -5.75
CA THR A 91 -10.47 -9.25 -6.07
C THR A 91 -9.89 -9.51 -7.46
N ARG A 92 -9.72 -8.47 -8.28
CA ARG A 92 -9.33 -8.54 -9.70
C ARG A 92 -7.87 -8.12 -9.93
N LEU A 93 -6.97 -8.50 -9.01
CA LEU A 93 -5.58 -8.04 -9.01
C LEU A 93 -4.83 -8.30 -10.33
N ASP A 94 -5.09 -9.42 -11.00
CA ASP A 94 -4.36 -9.76 -12.24
C ASP A 94 -4.77 -8.93 -13.44
N GLU A 95 -5.90 -8.26 -13.39
CA GLU A 95 -6.33 -7.37 -14.49
C GLU A 95 -5.47 -6.11 -14.57
N PHE A 96 -4.71 -5.81 -13.50
CA PHE A 96 -3.67 -4.78 -13.53
C PHE A 96 -2.38 -5.23 -14.22
N ALA A 97 -2.23 -6.50 -14.64
CA ALA A 97 -0.98 -7.00 -15.18
C ALA A 97 -0.46 -6.18 -16.39
N ALA A 98 -1.36 -5.73 -17.26
CA ALA A 98 -1.03 -4.86 -18.39
C ALA A 98 -0.64 -3.43 -18.00
N LEU A 99 -0.90 -3.02 -16.75
CA LEU A 99 -0.64 -1.68 -16.22
C LEU A 99 0.63 -1.61 -15.36
N GLN A 100 1.32 -2.74 -15.16
CA GLN A 100 2.55 -2.82 -14.37
C GLN A 100 3.61 -1.85 -14.91
N GLY A 101 3.93 -0.81 -14.12
CA GLY A 101 4.90 0.23 -14.49
C GLY A 101 4.49 1.13 -15.67
N VAL A 102 3.31 0.94 -16.24
CA VAL A 102 2.76 1.78 -17.31
C VAL A 102 2.15 3.02 -16.70
N ILE A 103 2.44 4.18 -17.29
CA ILE A 103 1.86 5.47 -16.89
C ILE A 103 0.61 5.72 -17.74
N LYS A 104 -0.51 6.01 -17.09
CA LYS A 104 -1.77 6.38 -17.73
C LYS A 104 -2.32 7.67 -17.13
N ASP A 105 -2.79 8.57 -17.98
CA ASP A 105 -3.59 9.71 -17.54
C ASP A 105 -4.92 9.20 -16.99
N SER A 106 -5.20 9.51 -15.73
CA SER A 106 -6.38 9.04 -15.00
C SER A 106 -6.55 9.87 -13.73
N LYS A 107 -7.68 10.57 -13.62
CA LYS A 107 -7.94 11.46 -12.48
C LYS A 107 -8.32 10.64 -11.25
N GLY A 108 -7.65 10.88 -10.14
CA GLY A 108 -7.79 10.12 -8.90
C GLY A 108 -7.53 8.61 -9.05
N CYS A 109 -7.00 8.13 -10.19
CA CYS A 109 -6.94 6.71 -10.53
C CYS A 109 -8.29 5.98 -10.46
N ILE A 110 -9.44 6.63 -10.65
CA ILE A 110 -10.76 5.99 -10.44
C ILE A 110 -11.13 5.02 -11.58
N ASP A 111 -10.68 5.31 -12.79
CA ASP A 111 -10.84 4.53 -14.02
C ASP A 111 -9.55 3.78 -14.40
N PHE A 112 -8.58 3.73 -13.48
CA PHE A 112 -7.30 3.06 -13.69
C PHE A 112 -7.38 1.57 -13.34
N GLY A 113 -7.63 0.71 -14.32
CA GLY A 113 -7.62 -0.75 -14.15
C GLY A 113 -9.02 -1.37 -14.07
N PRO A 114 -9.22 -2.47 -13.31
CA PRO A 114 -10.48 -3.19 -13.24
C PRO A 114 -11.61 -2.34 -12.65
N THR A 115 -12.85 -2.81 -12.83
CA THR A 115 -14.06 -2.10 -12.36
C THR A 115 -14.11 -1.92 -10.84
N ASP A 116 -13.35 -2.71 -10.08
CA ASP A 116 -13.26 -2.62 -8.63
C ASP A 116 -11.99 -1.90 -8.14
N THR A 117 -11.31 -1.13 -9.01
CA THR A 117 -10.11 -0.34 -8.66
C THR A 117 -10.29 0.55 -7.43
N THR A 118 -11.51 1.05 -7.20
CA THR A 118 -11.85 1.88 -6.03
C THR A 118 -11.91 1.09 -4.72
N THR A 119 -11.89 -0.24 -4.78
CA THR A 119 -11.69 -1.13 -3.63
C THR A 119 -10.22 -1.10 -3.24
N ARG A 120 -9.83 -0.02 -2.57
CA ARG A 120 -8.47 0.28 -2.19
C ARG A 120 -8.44 1.14 -0.93
N VAL A 121 -7.31 1.14 -0.25
CA VAL A 121 -7.08 1.95 0.96
C VAL A 121 -5.89 2.88 0.75
N LEU A 122 -6.02 4.14 1.17
CA LEU A 122 -4.90 5.09 1.16
C LEU A 122 -3.93 4.72 2.28
N ILE A 123 -2.67 4.46 1.93
CA ILE A 123 -1.63 4.03 2.88
C ILE A 123 -0.47 5.02 2.99
N GLY A 124 -0.50 6.12 2.23
CA GLY A 124 0.47 7.22 2.31
C GLY A 124 0.18 8.30 1.28
N GLY A 125 0.70 9.51 1.49
CA GLY A 125 0.54 10.61 0.54
C GLY A 125 1.50 11.77 0.77
N SER A 126 1.58 12.69 -0.17
CA SER A 126 2.39 13.90 -0.05
C SER A 126 1.77 15.06 -0.80
N GLN A 127 1.82 16.25 -0.21
CA GLN A 127 1.55 17.53 -0.89
C GLN A 127 2.78 18.44 -0.89
N SER A 128 3.95 17.91 -0.49
CA SER A 128 5.21 18.64 -0.39
C SER A 128 6.31 17.92 -1.19
N GLU A 129 7.46 18.57 -1.36
CA GLU A 129 8.63 17.94 -1.99
C GLU A 129 9.07 16.68 -1.24
N ARG A 130 9.01 16.72 0.09
CA ARG A 130 9.37 15.61 0.95
C ARG A 130 8.37 15.48 2.09
N SER A 131 7.74 14.32 2.19
CA SER A 131 6.80 14.00 3.26
C SER A 131 7.25 12.74 3.99
N LEU A 132 7.44 12.88 5.30
CA LEU A 132 7.66 11.75 6.21
C LEU A 132 6.43 11.61 7.11
N GLN A 133 5.76 10.48 7.01
CA GLN A 133 4.59 10.14 7.81
C GLN A 133 4.93 8.91 8.65
N MET A 134 4.82 9.04 9.97
CA MET A 134 5.07 7.95 10.92
C MET A 134 3.82 7.70 11.74
N ALA A 135 3.48 6.42 11.90
CA ALA A 135 2.49 5.99 12.87
C ALA A 135 3.05 6.21 14.29
N PRO A 136 2.20 6.62 15.25
CA PRO A 136 2.57 6.63 16.65
C PRO A 136 3.04 5.25 17.14
N PRO A 137 3.86 5.18 18.20
CA PRO A 137 4.32 3.91 18.75
C PRO A 137 3.16 2.95 19.05
N GLY A 138 3.29 1.69 18.61
CA GLY A 138 2.25 0.68 18.80
C GLY A 138 1.15 0.68 17.74
N LEU A 139 1.18 1.61 16.78
CA LEU A 139 0.23 1.70 15.67
C LEU A 139 0.93 1.37 14.34
N ALA A 140 0.18 0.80 13.40
CA ALA A 140 0.64 0.56 12.04
C ALA A 140 -0.54 0.53 11.06
N THR A 141 -0.27 0.84 9.79
CA THR A 141 -1.21 0.54 8.71
C THR A 141 -0.90 -0.85 8.17
N GLN A 142 -1.85 -1.78 8.24
CA GLN A 142 -1.65 -3.12 7.70
C GLN A 142 -1.95 -3.18 6.21
N ILE A 143 -0.98 -3.64 5.43
CA ILE A 143 -1.15 -3.95 4.01
C ILE A 143 -1.36 -5.45 3.90
N LEU A 144 -2.55 -5.85 3.43
CA LEU A 144 -2.89 -7.24 3.22
C LEU A 144 -2.61 -7.64 1.76
N PRO A 145 -2.17 -8.88 1.53
CA PRO A 145 -2.06 -9.39 0.19
C PRO A 145 -3.40 -9.85 -0.35
N THR A 146 -3.59 -9.63 -1.64
CA THR A 146 -4.76 -10.05 -2.40
C THR A 146 -4.42 -11.28 -3.23
N VAL A 147 -5.43 -12.11 -3.51
CA VAL A 147 -5.29 -13.26 -4.39
C VAL A 147 -4.96 -12.80 -5.81
N ALA A 148 -4.01 -13.50 -6.43
CA ALA A 148 -3.47 -13.30 -7.75
C ALA A 148 -3.42 -14.68 -8.44
N GLY A 149 -4.32 -14.91 -9.39
CA GLY A 149 -4.30 -16.03 -10.31
C GLY A 149 -4.49 -17.36 -9.59
N ALA A 150 -3.63 -18.32 -9.89
CA ALA A 150 -3.60 -19.67 -9.30
C ALA A 150 -3.27 -19.66 -7.79
N ASN A 151 -4.08 -18.99 -6.98
CA ASN A 151 -3.98 -18.84 -5.52
C ASN A 151 -2.66 -18.22 -5.02
N LYS A 152 -1.90 -17.53 -5.87
CA LYS A 152 -0.73 -16.77 -5.41
C LYS A 152 -1.20 -15.51 -4.70
N LYS A 153 -0.46 -15.04 -3.71
CA LYS A 153 -0.77 -13.81 -2.97
C LYS A 153 0.24 -12.72 -3.32
N ALA A 154 -0.23 -11.50 -3.50
CA ALA A 154 0.60 -10.35 -3.84
C ALA A 154 0.00 -9.05 -3.31
N PHE A 155 0.83 -8.02 -3.14
CA PHE A 155 0.33 -6.66 -2.96
C PHE A 155 0.08 -6.04 -4.33
N GLY A 156 -1.07 -5.37 -4.47
CA GLY A 156 -1.32 -4.43 -5.55
C GLY A 156 -1.19 -3.01 -5.03
N LEU A 157 -0.26 -2.24 -5.57
CA LEU A 157 -0.06 -0.84 -5.19
C LEU A 157 -0.40 0.06 -6.37
N ILE A 158 -1.34 0.98 -6.17
CA ILE A 158 -1.70 2.01 -7.15
C ILE A 158 -1.01 3.29 -6.71
N LEU A 159 -0.22 3.86 -7.62
CA LEU A 159 0.50 5.10 -7.40
C LEU A 159 -0.18 6.20 -8.22
N ASN A 160 -0.56 7.29 -7.58
CA ASN A 160 -1.18 8.44 -8.21
C ASN A 160 -0.26 9.65 -8.06
N SER A 161 0.03 10.33 -9.16
CA SER A 161 0.94 11.48 -9.20
C SER A 161 0.28 12.63 -9.96
N HIS A 162 0.02 13.73 -9.25
CA HIS A 162 -0.65 14.92 -9.76
C HIS A 162 0.30 16.12 -9.74
N TRP A 163 0.60 16.67 -10.91
CA TRP A 163 1.57 17.76 -11.08
C TRP A 163 1.01 18.91 -11.90
N ILE A 164 1.30 20.12 -11.44
CA ILE A 164 0.97 21.37 -12.12
C ILE A 164 2.25 21.93 -12.73
N ASN A 165 2.22 22.22 -14.02
CA ASN A 165 3.29 22.90 -14.73
C ASN A 165 2.79 24.24 -15.26
N GLY A 166 3.11 25.31 -14.53
CA GLY A 166 2.86 26.70 -14.92
C GLY A 166 3.93 27.29 -15.83
N THR A 167 5.02 26.57 -16.13
CA THR A 167 6.08 27.04 -17.04
C THR A 167 5.66 26.90 -18.51
N ASP A 168 6.41 27.55 -19.40
CA ASP A 168 6.22 27.48 -20.85
C ASP A 168 6.98 26.31 -21.50
N GLU A 169 7.66 25.48 -20.69
CA GLU A 169 8.41 24.32 -21.15
C GLU A 169 7.83 23.01 -20.61
N THR A 170 8.06 21.90 -21.32
CA THR A 170 7.78 20.57 -20.76
C THR A 170 8.73 20.29 -19.59
N GLN A 171 8.16 19.96 -18.43
CA GLN A 171 8.93 19.55 -17.26
C GLN A 171 8.83 18.04 -17.04
N HIS A 172 9.61 17.51 -16.11
CA HIS A 172 9.58 16.09 -15.80
C HIS A 172 9.52 15.83 -14.30
N ALA A 173 8.61 14.95 -13.93
CA ALA A 173 8.39 14.52 -12.57
C ALA A 173 8.80 13.05 -12.37
N SER A 174 9.16 12.71 -11.14
CA SER A 174 9.25 11.32 -10.67
C SER A 174 9.11 11.30 -9.15
N VAL A 175 8.79 10.15 -8.57
CA VAL A 175 8.59 10.05 -7.11
C VAL A 175 9.36 8.86 -6.57
N LYS A 176 10.05 9.03 -5.43
CA LYS A 176 10.61 7.92 -4.65
C LYS A 176 9.73 7.68 -3.44
N ILE A 177 9.44 6.41 -3.17
CA ILE A 177 8.58 6.00 -2.07
C ILE A 177 9.31 4.95 -1.25
N LYS A 178 9.31 5.09 0.06
CA LYS A 178 9.75 4.08 1.01
C LYS A 178 8.65 3.81 2.02
N ILE A 179 8.15 2.58 2.05
CA ILE A 179 7.23 2.09 3.08
C ILE A 179 8.07 1.40 4.16
N MET A 180 7.99 1.93 5.37
CA MET A 180 8.81 1.49 6.50
C MET A 180 8.07 0.44 7.33
N PRO A 181 8.74 -0.65 7.70
CA PRO A 181 8.15 -1.71 8.49
C PRO A 181 7.99 -1.29 9.95
N SER A 182 6.98 -1.86 10.62
CA SER A 182 6.93 -1.90 12.08
C SER A 182 7.99 -2.84 12.64
N LYS A 183 8.46 -2.56 13.85
CA LYS A 183 9.31 -3.51 14.58
C LYS A 183 8.48 -4.77 14.91
N PRO A 184 9.06 -5.98 14.80
CA PRO A 184 8.35 -7.21 15.15
C PRO A 184 7.70 -7.15 16.53
N HIS A 185 6.46 -7.65 16.64
CA HIS A 185 5.68 -7.72 17.89
C HIS A 185 5.43 -6.37 18.59
N THR A 186 5.62 -5.24 17.90
CA THR A 186 5.36 -3.91 18.50
C THR A 186 3.99 -3.36 18.18
N VAL A 187 3.29 -3.89 17.17
CA VAL A 187 1.98 -3.39 16.76
C VAL A 187 0.90 -3.86 17.74
N LYS A 188 0.18 -2.90 18.32
CA LYS A 188 -0.91 -3.13 19.29
C LYS A 188 -2.28 -2.86 18.68
N ARG A 189 -2.34 -2.01 17.65
CA ARG A 189 -3.55 -1.65 16.89
C ARG A 189 -3.19 -1.29 15.46
N TYR A 190 -4.12 -1.58 14.56
CA TYR A 190 -4.04 -1.14 13.18
C TYR A 190 -4.80 0.16 12.96
N LEU A 191 -4.17 1.07 12.22
CA LEU A 191 -4.78 2.29 11.70
C LEU A 191 -5.65 1.91 10.50
N THR A 192 -6.94 2.21 10.59
CA THR A 192 -7.86 2.14 9.45
C THR A 192 -8.22 3.57 9.03
N PRO A 193 -8.15 3.93 7.73
CA PRO A 193 -8.61 5.24 7.27
C PRO A 193 -10.09 5.44 7.66
N ILE A 194 -10.44 6.58 8.30
CA ILE A 194 -11.84 6.88 8.70
C ILE A 194 -12.65 7.49 7.56
N PHE A 195 -12.01 7.93 6.47
CA PHE A 195 -12.72 8.60 5.38
C PHE A 195 -12.55 7.89 4.05
N GLU A 196 -13.67 7.61 3.42
CA GLU A 196 -13.77 7.48 1.98
C GLU A 196 -13.59 8.89 1.39
N VAL A 197 -12.49 9.14 0.70
CA VAL A 197 -12.39 10.35 -0.13
C VAL A 197 -13.20 10.08 -1.40
N VAL A 198 -14.53 10.22 -1.30
CA VAL A 198 -15.39 10.23 -2.49
C VAL A 198 -15.22 11.59 -3.15
N ALA A 199 -14.33 11.67 -4.14
CA ALA A 199 -14.37 12.76 -5.11
C ALA A 199 -15.66 12.59 -5.94
N ASN A 200 -16.75 13.22 -5.50
CA ASN A 200 -18.03 13.14 -6.19
C ASN A 200 -18.02 14.09 -7.39
N GLY A 201 -17.74 13.56 -8.58
CA GLY A 201 -17.79 14.29 -9.85
C GLY A 201 -19.19 14.78 -10.27
N PHE A 202 -20.25 14.36 -9.56
CA PHE A 202 -21.61 14.83 -9.78
C PHE A 202 -21.96 16.08 -8.98
N LEU A 203 -21.08 16.54 -8.07
CA LEU A 203 -21.28 17.81 -7.38
C LEU A 203 -21.10 18.97 -8.36
N LYS A 204 -22.22 19.52 -8.83
CA LYS A 204 -22.25 20.75 -9.64
C LYS A 204 -22.32 21.95 -8.71
N VAL A 205 -21.29 22.80 -8.72
CA VAL A 205 -21.32 24.12 -8.09
C VAL A 205 -21.61 25.17 -9.18
N PRO A 206 -22.78 25.82 -9.15
CA PRO A 206 -23.10 26.94 -10.04
C PRO A 206 -22.01 28.03 -10.08
N PRO A 207 -21.78 28.67 -11.23
CA PRO A 207 -20.91 29.85 -11.32
C PRO A 207 -21.34 30.93 -10.32
N HIS A 208 -20.37 31.66 -9.76
CA HIS A 208 -20.56 32.75 -8.78
C HIS A 208 -21.10 32.33 -7.39
N GLN A 209 -21.23 31.04 -7.12
CA GLN A 209 -21.61 30.57 -5.80
C GLN A 209 -20.39 30.48 -4.88
N VAL A 210 -20.36 31.30 -3.82
CA VAL A 210 -19.24 31.39 -2.85
C VAL A 210 -19.36 30.39 -1.69
N SER A 211 -20.50 29.70 -1.57
CA SER A 211 -20.74 28.65 -0.57
C SER A 211 -21.89 27.74 -1.02
N THR A 212 -21.72 26.44 -0.80
CA THR A 212 -22.81 25.46 -0.81
C THR A 212 -22.84 24.83 0.59
N LEU A 213 -23.62 25.45 1.49
CA LEU A 213 -23.83 25.14 2.93
C LEU A 213 -22.67 25.50 3.90
N PRO A 214 -22.96 25.78 5.20
CA PRO A 214 -22.00 26.37 6.16
C PRO A 214 -20.92 25.41 6.73
N HIS A 215 -20.88 24.13 6.33
CA HIS A 215 -20.06 23.11 7.00
C HIS A 215 -19.17 22.26 6.10
N ALA A 216 -18.93 22.67 4.85
CA ALA A 216 -17.96 21.99 3.99
C ALA A 216 -16.57 22.65 4.10
N GLN A 217 -15.95 22.60 5.28
CA GLN A 217 -14.49 22.66 5.33
C GLN A 217 -13.97 21.29 4.92
N ALA A 218 -13.52 21.16 3.67
CA ALA A 218 -12.66 20.05 3.27
C ALA A 218 -11.28 20.25 3.93
N ARG A 219 -11.21 20.05 5.25
CA ARG A 219 -9.95 19.72 5.91
C ARG A 219 -9.66 18.27 5.56
N GLN A 220 -8.60 18.03 4.79
CA GLN A 220 -8.04 16.69 4.66
C GLN A 220 -7.27 16.36 5.93
N GLU A 221 -7.99 16.11 7.03
CA GLU A 221 -7.41 15.55 8.25
C GLU A 221 -7.65 14.04 8.23
N VAL A 222 -6.58 13.27 8.03
CA VAL A 222 -6.63 11.81 8.12
C VAL A 222 -6.87 11.43 9.58
N HIS A 223 -8.12 11.10 9.90
CA HIS A 223 -8.44 10.45 11.16
C HIS A 223 -8.35 8.94 10.96
N CYS A 224 -7.77 8.22 11.93
CA CYS A 224 -7.63 6.77 11.90
C CYS A 224 -8.47 6.10 12.98
N GLN A 225 -9.19 5.05 12.61
CA GLN A 225 -9.90 4.17 13.54
C GLN A 225 -8.91 3.08 13.97
N LEU A 226 -9.09 2.56 15.19
CA LEU A 226 -8.19 1.56 15.76
C LEU A 226 -8.84 0.17 15.68
N ARG A 227 -8.25 -0.73 14.90
CA ARG A 227 -8.62 -2.16 14.88
C ARG A 227 -7.63 -2.95 15.75
N ARG A 228 -8.12 -3.99 16.46
CA ARG A 228 -7.23 -4.94 17.16
C ARG A 228 -6.52 -5.86 16.15
N PRO A 229 -5.30 -6.33 16.45
CA PRO A 229 -4.63 -7.33 15.64
C PRO A 229 -5.45 -8.59 15.45
#